data_AF-A9XXB7-F1
#
_entry.id   AF-A9XXB7-F1
#
_cell.length_a   1.000
_cell.length_b   1.000
_cell.length_c   1.000
_cell.angle_alpha   90.00
_cell.angle_beta   90.00
_cell.angle_gamma   90.00
#
_symmetry.space_group_name_H-M   'P 1'
#
loop_
_entity.id
_entity.type
_entity.pdbx_description
1 polymer ?
#
loop_
_entity_poly.entity_id
_entity_poly.type
_entity_poly.pdbx_seq_one_letter_code
_entity_poly.pdbx_strand_id
1 'polypeptide(L)' 'FQINDKYWCSKTSTPGKDCNVTCAEMLLDDITKASKCAKKIYKRHKFQAWYGWRNHCQGTLPDISKC' A
#
# COMPACT_ATOMS: atom_id res chain seq x y z
N PHE A 1 1.70 4.32 1.38
CA PHE A 1 1.21 3.55 0.21
C PHE A 1 -0.28 3.77 -0.14
N GLN A 2 -1.02 4.67 0.54
CA GLN A 2 -2.45 4.97 0.25
C GLN A 2 -3.31 3.69 0.09
N ILE A 3 -3.26 2.83 1.11
CA ILE A 3 -3.92 1.50 1.10
C ILE A 3 -5.39 1.67 1.47
N ASN A 4 -6.29 1.12 0.64
CA ASN A 4 -7.73 1.29 0.80
C ASN A 4 -8.34 0.34 1.85
N ASP A 5 -9.17 0.88 2.74
CA ASP A 5 -9.84 0.20 3.85
C ASP A 5 -10.98 -0.72 3.43
N LYS A 6 -11.55 -0.54 2.23
CA LYS A 6 -12.60 -1.41 1.71
C LYS A 6 -12.16 -2.88 1.66
N TYR A 7 -10.89 -3.10 1.29
CA TYR A 7 -10.35 -4.44 0.99
C TYR A 7 -9.14 -4.86 1.83
N TRP A 8 -8.32 -3.92 2.32
CA TRP A 8 -6.97 -4.26 2.79
C TRP A 8 -6.75 -4.10 4.29
N CYS A 9 -7.36 -3.10 4.94
CA CYS A 9 -7.22 -2.86 6.37
C CYS A 9 -8.58 -2.65 7.05
N SER A 10 -8.67 -2.97 8.34
CA SER A 10 -9.88 -2.76 9.14
C SER A 10 -9.92 -1.36 9.78
N LYS A 11 -11.05 -0.67 9.72
CA LYS A 11 -11.28 0.60 10.45
C LYS A 11 -11.67 0.40 11.93
N THR A 12 -11.91 -0.83 12.36
CA THR A 12 -12.24 -1.15 13.76
C THR A 12 -10.96 -1.25 14.60
N SER A 13 -11.14 -1.47 15.91
CA SER A 13 -10.05 -1.81 16.84
C SER A 13 -9.46 -3.22 16.63
N THR A 14 -10.04 -4.02 15.73
CA THR A 14 -9.64 -5.40 15.47
C THR A 14 -8.98 -5.53 14.10
N PRO A 15 -7.81 -6.21 14.00
CA PRO A 15 -7.20 -6.54 12.72
C PRO A 15 -8.15 -7.33 11.82
N GLY A 16 -8.09 -7.08 10.52
CA GLY A 16 -8.91 -7.83 9.58
C GLY A 16 -8.59 -7.50 8.13
N LYS A 17 -9.50 -7.91 7.24
CA LYS A 17 -9.36 -7.80 5.78
C LYS A 17 -8.14 -8.56 5.25
N ASP A 18 -7.80 -8.34 3.99
CA ASP A 18 -6.78 -9.14 3.33
C ASP A 18 -5.39 -8.97 3.93
N CYS A 19 -5.05 -7.82 4.52
CA CYS A 19 -3.75 -7.66 5.18
C CYS A 19 -3.76 -8.04 6.66
N ASN A 20 -4.90 -8.42 7.24
CA ASN A 20 -5.07 -8.80 8.65
C ASN A 20 -4.46 -7.78 9.62
N VAL A 21 -4.85 -6.52 9.45
CA VAL A 21 -4.33 -5.33 10.15
C VAL A 21 -5.43 -4.29 10.32
N THR A 22 -5.28 -3.40 11.28
CA THR A 22 -6.07 -2.16 11.38
C THR A 22 -5.51 -1.09 10.45
N CYS A 23 -6.33 -0.13 10.05
CA CYS A 23 -5.89 1.00 9.23
C CYS A 23 -5.03 1.98 10.04
N ALA A 24 -5.19 2.05 11.37
CA ALA A 24 -4.33 2.86 12.23
C ALA A 24 -2.87 2.38 12.20
N GLU A 25 -2.64 1.06 12.18
CA GLU A 25 -1.31 0.46 12.04
C GLU A 25 -0.63 0.76 10.70
N MET A 26 -1.37 1.25 9.69
CA MET A 26 -0.87 1.65 8.38
C MET A 26 -0.40 3.11 8.33
N LEU A 27 -0.63 3.87 9.40
CA LEU A 27 -0.31 5.30 9.52
C LEU A 27 0.85 5.58 10.49
N LEU A 28 1.47 4.53 11.03
CA LEU A 28 2.63 4.64 11.92
C LEU A 28 3.90 5.03 11.14
N ASP A 29 4.86 5.62 11.84
CA ASP A 29 6.19 5.92 11.31
C ASP A 29 6.95 4.63 10.91
N ASP A 30 6.75 3.54 11.66
CA ASP A 30 7.24 2.22 11.25
C ASP A 30 6.40 1.67 10.09
N ILE A 31 7.00 1.75 8.90
CA ILE A 31 6.38 1.30 7.64
C ILE A 31 6.36 -0.23 7.48
N THR A 32 6.80 -1.04 8.45
CA THR A 32 6.92 -2.50 8.30
C THR A 32 5.59 -3.16 7.92
N LYS A 33 4.51 -2.85 8.64
CA LYS A 33 3.16 -3.40 8.36
C LYS A 33 2.62 -2.91 7.02
N ALA A 34 2.77 -1.61 6.77
CA ALA A 34 2.35 -0.98 5.52
C ALA A 34 3.09 -1.54 4.30
N SER A 35 4.39 -1.78 4.42
CA SER A 35 5.23 -2.35 3.35
C SER A 35 4.88 -3.80 3.06
N LYS A 36 4.63 -4.61 4.09
CA LYS A 36 4.15 -6.00 3.93
C LYS A 36 2.81 -6.05 3.20
N CYS A 37 1.86 -5.19 3.58
CA CYS A 37 0.58 -5.11 2.91
C CYS A 37 0.72 -4.63 1.46
N ALA A 38 1.50 -3.58 1.18
CA ALA A 38 1.77 -3.11 -0.18
C ALA A 38 2.39 -4.20 -1.07
N LYS A 39 3.35 -4.98 -0.56
CA LYS A 39 3.92 -6.14 -1.28
C LYS A 39 2.86 -7.21 -1.59
N LYS A 40 1.92 -7.46 -0.67
CA LYS A 40 0.78 -8.38 -0.90
C LYS A 40 -0.13 -7.88 -2.01
N ILE A 41 -0.48 -6.60 -2.02
CA ILE A 41 -1.28 -5.95 -3.07
C ILE A 41 -0.57 -6.08 -4.42
N TYR A 42 0.74 -5.75 -4.46
CA TYR A 42 1.54 -5.86 -5.68
C TYR A 42 1.61 -7.30 -6.20
N LYS A 43 1.73 -8.30 -5.33
CA LYS A 43 1.70 -9.72 -5.74
C LYS A 43 0.42 -10.07 -6.48
N ARG A 44 -0.73 -9.50 -6.09
CA ARG A 44 -2.04 -9.78 -6.68
C ARG A 44 -2.36 -8.93 -7.91
N HIS A 45 -2.06 -7.63 -7.87
CA HIS A 45 -2.55 -6.66 -8.86
C HIS A 45 -1.43 -5.91 -9.58
N LYS A 46 -0.16 -6.19 -9.27
CA LYS A 46 0.99 -5.38 -9.67
C LYS A 46 0.75 -3.91 -9.29
N PHE A 47 1.35 -2.96 -10.00
CA PHE A 47 1.14 -1.54 -9.73
C PHE A 47 -0.24 -1.00 -10.18
N GLN A 48 -1.02 -1.79 -10.91
CA GLN A 48 -2.36 -1.38 -11.39
C GLN A 48 -3.37 -1.16 -10.24
N ALA A 49 -3.08 -1.64 -9.03
CA ALA A 49 -3.90 -1.34 -7.85
C ALA A 49 -3.88 0.14 -7.41
N TRP A 50 -2.87 0.91 -7.84
CA TRP A 50 -2.70 2.31 -7.44
C TRP A 50 -3.03 3.26 -8.59
N TYR A 51 -4.11 4.03 -8.45
CA TYR A 51 -4.56 4.97 -9.49
C TYR A 51 -3.51 6.04 -9.81
N GLY A 52 -2.81 6.54 -8.78
CA GLY A 52 -1.70 7.49 -8.98
C GLY A 52 -0.58 6.92 -9.86
N TRP A 53 -0.22 5.65 -9.67
CA TRP A 53 0.77 5.00 -10.53
C TRP A 53 0.25 4.84 -11.97
N ARG A 54 -1.01 4.41 -12.13
CA ARG A 54 -1.63 4.22 -13.45
C ARG A 54 -1.57 5.48 -14.30
N ASN A 55 -1.80 6.65 -13.69
CA ASN A 55 -1.93 7.89 -14.43
C ASN A 55 -0.61 8.65 -14.60
N HIS A 56 0.39 8.38 -13.76
CA HIS A 56 1.58 9.24 -13.67
C HIS A 56 2.91 8.49 -13.75
N CYS A 57 2.93 7.15 -13.77
CA CYS A 57 4.16 6.37 -13.62
C CYS A 57 4.39 5.32 -14.71
N GLN A 58 3.73 5.44 -15.87
CA GLN A 58 3.98 4.58 -17.03
C GLN A 58 5.06 5.11 -17.98
N GLY A 59 5.47 6.38 -17.81
CA GLY A 59 6.51 7.03 -18.60
C GLY A 59 7.83 7.15 -17.84
N THR A 60 8.55 8.25 -18.07
CA THR A 60 9.82 8.54 -17.39
C THR A 60 9.62 8.58 -15.88
N LEU A 61 10.43 7.78 -15.18
CA LEU A 61 10.45 7.73 -13.73
C LEU A 61 11.54 8.67 -13.18
N PRO A 62 11.39 9.18 -11.95
CA PRO A 62 12.45 9.92 -11.28
C PRO A 62 13.73 9.09 -11.15
N ASP A 63 14.89 9.73 -11.33
CA ASP A 63 16.20 9.12 -11.08
C ASP A 63 16.47 9.06 -9.57
N ILE A 64 16.73 7.85 -9.08
CA ILE A 64 17.00 7.55 -7.66
C ILE A 64 18.48 7.21 -7.41
N SER A 65 19.37 7.39 -8.39
CA SER A 65 20.80 7.07 -8.28
C SER A 65 21.56 7.90 -7.24
N LYS A 66 20.99 9.04 -6.83
CA LYS A 66 21.57 9.98 -5.85
C LYS A 66 21.05 9.80 -4.42
N CYS A 67 20.23 8.78 -4.18
CA CYS A 67 19.79 8.39 -2.84
C CYS A 67 20.89 7.61 -2.12
#